data_AF-A0A2A4VA00-F1
#
_entry.id   AF-A0A2A4VA00-F1
#
_cell.length_a   1.000
_cell.length_b   1.000
_cell.length_c   1.000
_cell.angle_alpha   90.00
_cell.angle_beta   90.00
_cell.angle_gamma   90.00
#
_symmetry.space_group_name_H-M   'P 1'
#
loop_
_entity.id
_entity.type
_entity.pdbx_description
1 polymer ?
#
loop_
_entity_poly.entity_id
_entity_poly.type
_entity_poly.pdbx_seq_one_letter_code
_entity_poly.pdbx_strand_id
1 'polypeptide(L)' 'MSYQYRYFNSSPEITLLAIFMYVKYPLSLRHVEDLLFERGIDIYHETVRLWWNRFGPALAAKIRKKRTSYPKQYSN' A
#
# COMPACT_ATOMS: atom_id res chain seq x y z
N MET A 1 14.76 -10.14 5.08
CA MET A 1 13.39 -9.70 5.44
C MET A 1 12.42 -10.12 4.32
N SER A 2 12.15 -11.42 4.19
CA SER A 2 11.65 -11.99 2.93
C SER A 2 10.63 -13.12 3.16
N TYR A 3 9.68 -12.95 4.09
CA TYR A 3 8.66 -13.99 4.35
C TYR A 3 7.24 -13.45 4.56
N GLN A 4 6.89 -12.27 4.00
CA GLN A 4 5.54 -11.71 4.18
C GLN A 4 4.66 -11.72 2.92
N TYR A 5 5.24 -12.03 1.75
CA TYR A 5 4.53 -12.06 0.46
C TYR A 5 4.02 -13.46 0.08
N ARG A 6 4.28 -14.51 0.86
CA ARG A 6 4.00 -15.90 0.48
C ARG A 6 2.51 -16.32 0.56
N TYR A 7 1.62 -15.45 1.03
CA TYR A 7 0.20 -15.78 1.22
C TYR A 7 -0.72 -15.29 0.10
N PHE A 8 -0.22 -14.42 -0.77
CA PHE A 8 -0.86 -14.04 -2.02
C PHE A 8 0.23 -14.31 -3.05
N ASN A 9 0.00 -15.13 -4.08
CA ASN A 9 0.95 -15.28 -5.21
C ASN A 9 1.13 -13.97 -6.02
N SER A 10 0.80 -12.83 -5.43
CA SER A 10 0.90 -11.49 -5.99
C SER A 10 2.28 -10.92 -5.68
N SER A 11 2.94 -10.43 -6.72
CA SER A 11 4.23 -9.76 -6.59
C SER A 11 4.16 -8.61 -5.58
N PRO A 12 5.20 -8.40 -4.74
CA PRO A 12 5.29 -7.25 -3.83
C PRO A 12 4.94 -5.90 -4.50
N GLU A 13 5.33 -5.77 -5.76
CA GLU A 13 5.11 -4.62 -6.63
C GLU A 13 3.61 -4.36 -6.82
N ILE A 14 2.81 -5.41 -7.03
CA ILE A 14 1.35 -5.31 -7.21
C ILE A 14 0.68 -4.90 -5.90
N THR A 15 1.12 -5.50 -4.79
CA THR A 15 0.61 -5.15 -3.46
C THR A 15 0.87 -3.68 -3.14
N LEU A 16 2.09 -3.21 -3.40
CA LEU A 16 2.46 -1.82 -3.19
C LEU A 16 1.71 -0.89 -4.14
N LEU A 17 1.58 -1.24 -5.42
CA LEU A 17 0.83 -0.46 -6.41
C LEU A 17 -0.62 -0.24 -5.97
N ALA A 18 -1.31 -1.30 -5.57
CA ALA A 18 -2.69 -1.24 -5.10
C ALA A 18 -2.85 -0.35 -3.85
N ILE A 19 -1.97 -0.53 -2.86
CA ILE A 19 -1.95 0.30 -1.65
C ILE A 19 -1.66 1.76 -1.99
N PHE A 20 -0.70 2.03 -2.88
CA PHE A 20 -0.39 3.40 -3.30
C PHE A 20 -1.53 4.05 -4.06
N MET A 21 -2.22 3.32 -4.95
CA MET A 21 -3.42 3.83 -5.63
C MET A 21 -4.52 4.21 -4.63
N TYR A 22 -4.76 3.35 -3.64
CA TYR A 22 -5.74 3.60 -2.57
C TYR A 22 -5.38 4.80 -1.67
N VAL A 23 -4.10 5.01 -1.37
CA VAL A 23 -3.65 6.10 -0.47
C VAL A 23 -3.46 7.43 -1.21
N LYS A 24 -2.95 7.40 -2.44
CA LYS A 24 -2.56 8.60 -3.19
C LYS A 24 -3.74 9.27 -3.89
N TYR A 25 -4.75 8.48 -4.28
CA TYR A 25 -5.92 8.98 -4.97
C TYR A 25 -7.17 8.68 -4.14
N PRO A 26 -8.19 9.57 -4.13
CA PRO A 26 -9.46 9.34 -3.43
C PRO A 26 -10.33 8.32 -4.20
N LEU A 27 -9.77 7.16 -4.49
CA LEU A 27 -10.43 6.08 -5.23
C LEU A 27 -11.16 5.16 -4.27
N SER A 28 -12.33 4.68 -4.71
CA SER A 28 -13.00 3.56 -4.05
C SER A 28 -12.17 2.28 -4.28
N LEU A 29 -12.31 1.29 -3.39
CA LEU A 29 -11.61 0.02 -3.56
C LEU A 29 -12.02 -0.69 -4.87
N ARG A 30 -13.25 -0.48 -5.36
CA ARG A 30 -13.72 -0.99 -6.66
C ARG A 30 -13.01 -0.33 -7.83
N HIS A 31 -12.81 0.99 -7.81
CA HIS A 31 -12.03 1.65 -8.84
C HIS A 31 -10.58 1.18 -8.86
N VAL A 32 -10.00 0.83 -7.70
CA VAL A 32 -8.66 0.24 -7.66
C VAL A 32 -8.64 -1.16 -8.28
N GLU A 33 -9.66 -1.97 -8.01
CA GLU A 33 -9.88 -3.27 -8.67
C GLU A 33 -10.01 -3.12 -10.19
N ASP A 34 -10.86 -2.22 -10.67
CA ASP A 34 -11.05 -1.95 -12.10
C ASP A 34 -9.73 -1.54 -12.79
N LEU A 35 -8.93 -0.65 -12.17
CA LEU A 35 -7.64 -0.19 -12.70
C LEU A 35 -6.56 -1.28 -12.72
N LEU A 36 -6.62 -2.24 -11.80
CA LEU A 36 -5.74 -3.40 -11.79
C LEU A 36 -6.19 -4.42 -12.83
N PHE A 37 -7.50 -4.60 -12.98
CA PHE A 37 -8.10 -5.45 -14.00
C PHE A 37 -7.75 -4.96 -15.41
N GLU A 38 -7.83 -3.66 -15.68
CA GLU A 38 -7.35 -3.04 -16.94
C GLU A 38 -5.87 -3.35 -17.25
N ARG A 39 -5.07 -3.62 -16.22
CA ARG A 39 -3.64 -3.99 -16.34
C ARG A 39 -3.43 -5.51 -16.45
N GLY A 40 -4.49 -6.30 -16.56
CA GLY A 40 -4.45 -7.76 -16.61
C GLY A 40 -4.23 -8.40 -15.24
N ILE A 41 -4.47 -7.67 -14.15
CA ILE A 41 -4.29 -8.14 -12.78
C ILE A 41 -5.67 -8.32 -12.15
N ASP A 42 -6.13 -9.57 -12.09
CA ASP A 42 -7.43 -9.92 -11.50
C ASP A 42 -7.32 -10.03 -9.97
N ILE A 43 -7.80 -9.01 -9.26
CA ILE A 43 -7.75 -8.93 -7.79
C ILE A 43 -9.04 -8.29 -7.28
N TYR A 44 -9.73 -9.00 -6.39
CA TYR A 44 -10.88 -8.47 -5.67
C TYR A 44 -10.53 -7.30 -4.74
N HIS A 45 -11.38 -6.27 -4.69
CA HIS A 45 -11.24 -5.13 -3.78
C HIS A 45 -11.08 -5.51 -2.29
N GLU A 46 -11.61 -6.66 -1.87
CA GLU A 46 -11.42 -7.20 -0.52
C GLU A 46 -9.95 -7.53 -0.21
N THR A 47 -9.19 -7.98 -1.22
CA THR A 47 -7.75 -8.22 -1.12
C THR A 47 -7.01 -6.94 -0.80
N VAL A 48 -7.35 -5.83 -1.47
CA VAL A 48 -6.75 -4.52 -1.23
C VAL A 48 -7.05 -4.05 0.20
N ARG A 49 -8.27 -4.31 0.70
CA ARG A 49 -8.66 -4.03 2.09
C ARG A 49 -7.86 -4.86 3.09
N LEU A 50 -7.66 -6.16 2.82
CA LEU A 50 -6.83 -7.05 3.65
C LEU A 50 -5.38 -6.60 3.68
N TRP A 51 -4.83 -6.18 2.54
CA TRP A 51 -3.48 -5.62 2.45
C TRP A 51 -3.34 -4.33 3.24
N TRP A 52 -4.30 -3.41 3.14
CA TRP A 52 -4.31 -2.20 3.96
C TRP A 52 -4.33 -2.51 5.46
N ASN A 53 -5.19 -3.44 5.90
CA ASN A 53 -5.26 -3.82 7.31
C ASN A 53 -3.95 -4.47 7.81
N ARG A 54 -3.30 -5.28 6.95
CA ARG A 54 -2.07 -6.00 7.32
C ARG A 54 -0.82 -5.12 7.26
N PHE A 55 -0.69 -4.30 6.22
CA PHE A 55 0.51 -3.49 5.96
C PHE A 55 0.39 -2.05 6.43
N GLY A 56 -0.84 -1.53 6.60
CA GLY A 56 -1.11 -0.17 7.06
C GLY A 56 -0.35 0.20 8.34
N PRO A 57 -0.43 -0.61 9.43
CA PRO A 57 0.32 -0.32 10.66
C PRO A 57 1.84 -0.27 10.46
N ALA A 58 2.40 -1.21 9.69
CA ALA A 58 3.83 -1.27 9.41
C ALA A 58 4.29 -0.10 8.52
N LEU A 59 3.47 0.28 7.53
CA LEU A 59 3.73 1.41 6.64
C LEU A 59 3.62 2.74 7.40
N ALA A 60 2.60 2.91 8.23
CA ALA A 60 2.42 4.06 9.09
C ALA A 60 3.57 4.21 10.08
N ALA A 61 4.04 3.12 10.69
CA ALA A 61 5.21 3.12 11.56
C ALA A 61 6.49 3.56 10.82
N LYS A 62 6.71 3.07 9.59
CA LYS A 62 7.83 3.50 8.74
C LYS A 62 7.75 4.97 8.34
N ILE A 63 6.56 5.46 7.96
CA ILE A 63 6.33 6.88 7.61
C ILE A 63 6.56 7.77 8.83
N ARG A 64 6.03 7.39 10.00
CA ARG A 64 6.26 8.10 11.27
C ARG A 64 7.75 8.17 11.60
N LYS A 65 8.47 7.04 11.51
CA LYS A 65 9.91 6.99 11.76
C LYS A 65 10.71 7.86 10.79
N LYS A 66 10.34 7.89 9.50
CA LYS A 66 10.94 8.82 8.52
C LYS A 66 10.66 10.28 8.86
N ARG A 67 9.44 10.61 9.27
CA ARG A 67 9.06 11.98 9.68
C ARG A 67 9.81 12.46 10.92
N THR A 68 10.01 11.60 11.91
CA THR A 68 10.80 11.94 13.11
C THR A 68 12.31 11.97 12.84
N SER A 69 12.77 11.29 11.79
CA SER A 69 14.18 11.26 11.38
C SER A 69 14.55 12.42 10.44
N TYR A 70 13.59 13.18 9.92
CA TYR A 70 13.87 14.51 9.39
C TYR A 70 13.93 15.46 10.59
N PRO A 71 15.12 15.88 11.06
CA PRO A 71 15.20 16.89 12.09
C PRO A 71 14.43 18.12 11.58
N LYS A 72 13.61 18.66 12.47
CA LYS A 72 12.88 19.91 12.27
C LYS A 72 13.94 21.01 12.11
N GLN A 73 14.42 21.23 10.89
CA GLN A 73 15.21 22.41 10.55
C GLN A 73 14.25 23.59 10.48
N TYR A 74 13.91 24.12 11.64
CA TYR A 74 13.40 25.47 11.80
C TYR A 74 14.14 26.08 12.98
N SER A 75 15.28 26.69 12.66
CA SER A 75 15.89 27.77 13.44
C SER A 75 16.11 28.91 12.47
N ASN A 76 15.32 29.96 12.64
CA ASN A 76 15.68 31.37 12.59
C ASN A 76 14.51 32.17 13.15
#